data_AF-A0A7S3KJP1-F1
#
_entry.id   AF-A0A7S3KJP1-F1
#
_cell.length_a   1.000
_cell.length_b   1.000
_cell.length_c   1.000
_cell.angle_alpha   90.00
_cell.angle_beta   90.00
_cell.angle_gamma   90.00
#
_symmetry.space_group_name_H-M   'P 1'
#
loop_
_entity.id
_entity.type
_entity.pdbx_description
1 polymer ?
#
loop_
_entity_poly.entity_id
_entity_poly.type
_entity_poly.pdbx_seq_one_letter_code
_entity_poly.pdbx_strand_id
1 'polypeptide(L)'
;NKVALLDEIVSALYSQNPTYMAQANEILTKFQQNENAWQFVDIILENSNSNNAKFIALSVLDNTVSNKWKILPEDQKSGIKEYITNLVISLGKSEVSNTTGGPLLTKLNQTLVSIVKHEWTTTWKDFISEICEASKTDQGLCENTMNILKLLSEEIFDFSKNQISSKKA
;
A
#
# COMPACT_ATOMS: atom_id res chain seq x y z
N ASN A 1 -18.31 -8.30 -15.03
CA ASN A 1 -17.18 -8.44 -14.08
C ASN A 1 -16.80 -7.03 -13.62
N LYS A 2 -17.00 -6.65 -12.35
CA LYS A 2 -16.82 -5.26 -11.88
C LYS A 2 -15.35 -4.79 -11.94
N VAL A 3 -14.39 -5.69 -11.78
CA VAL A 3 -12.96 -5.37 -11.85
C VAL A 3 -12.53 -5.11 -13.29
N ALA A 4 -13.02 -5.89 -14.25
CA ALA A 4 -12.77 -5.64 -15.67
C ALA A 4 -13.26 -4.25 -16.12
N LEU A 5 -14.42 -3.82 -15.61
CA LEU A 5 -14.94 -2.47 -15.87
C LEU A 5 -14.04 -1.39 -15.25
N LEU A 6 -13.51 -1.60 -14.05
CA LEU A 6 -12.54 -0.69 -13.45
C LEU A 6 -11.28 -0.58 -14.33
N ASP A 7 -10.77 -1.71 -14.84
CA ASP A 7 -9.61 -1.72 -15.72
C ASP A 7 -9.86 -0.92 -17.02
N GLU A 8 -11.06 -1.06 -17.61
CA GLU A 8 -11.49 -0.25 -18.77
C GLU A 8 -11.55 1.24 -18.45
N ILE A 9 -12.13 1.63 -17.30
CA ILE A 9 -12.21 3.02 -16.86
C ILE A 9 -10.80 3.59 -16.64
N VAL A 10 -9.92 2.82 -16.01
CA VAL A 10 -8.53 3.23 -15.79
C VAL A 10 -7.77 3.35 -17.11
N SER A 11 -8.04 2.50 -18.10
CA SER A 11 -7.46 2.64 -19.44
C SER A 11 -7.94 3.92 -20.14
N ALA A 12 -9.21 4.29 -19.97
CA ALA A 12 -9.80 5.49 -20.56
C ALA A 12 -9.16 6.81 -20.06
N LEU A 13 -8.54 6.83 -18.87
CA LEU A 13 -7.73 7.96 -18.39
C LEU A 13 -6.57 8.32 -19.33
N TYR A 14 -6.02 7.33 -20.03
CA TYR A 14 -4.88 7.50 -20.93
C TYR A 14 -5.32 7.55 -22.40
N SER A 15 -6.63 7.65 -22.65
CA SER A 15 -7.17 7.76 -24.00
C SER A 15 -6.90 9.15 -24.58
N GLN A 16 -6.77 9.22 -25.91
CA GLN A 16 -6.62 10.48 -26.64
C GLN A 16 -7.93 11.29 -26.74
N ASN A 17 -9.05 10.77 -26.19
CA ASN A 17 -10.34 11.44 -26.23
C ASN A 17 -10.57 12.23 -24.92
N PRO A 18 -10.61 13.58 -24.96
CA PRO A 18 -10.75 14.40 -23.75
C PRO A 18 -12.04 14.13 -22.96
N THR A 19 -13.13 13.78 -23.64
CA THR A 19 -14.41 13.49 -22.99
C THR A 19 -14.35 12.21 -22.19
N TYR A 20 -13.77 11.14 -22.75
CA TYR A 20 -13.62 9.86 -22.03
C TYR A 20 -12.62 9.97 -20.88
N MET A 21 -11.52 10.69 -21.08
CA MET A 21 -10.57 11.00 -20.01
C MET A 21 -11.26 11.73 -18.85
N ALA A 22 -12.04 12.77 -19.13
CA ALA A 22 -12.74 13.55 -18.11
C ALA A 22 -13.76 12.70 -17.34
N GLN A 23 -14.55 11.88 -18.04
CA GLN A 23 -15.52 10.97 -17.42
C GLN A 23 -14.84 9.91 -16.55
N ALA A 24 -13.75 9.31 -17.04
CA ALA A 24 -12.96 8.34 -16.28
C ALA A 24 -12.40 8.96 -15.00
N ASN A 25 -11.85 10.17 -15.09
CA ASN A 25 -11.31 10.88 -13.94
C ASN A 25 -12.39 11.19 -12.88
N GLU A 26 -13.58 11.61 -13.32
CA GLU A 26 -14.70 11.86 -12.41
C GLU A 26 -15.12 10.58 -11.65
N ILE A 27 -15.25 9.46 -12.37
CA ILE A 27 -15.64 8.18 -11.77
C ILE A 27 -14.58 7.68 -10.77
N LEU A 28 -13.30 7.75 -11.14
CA LEU A 28 -12.21 7.31 -10.29
C LEU A 28 -12.04 8.21 -9.06
N THR A 29 -12.24 9.52 -9.22
CA THR A 29 -12.27 10.45 -8.09
C THR A 29 -13.38 10.09 -7.10
N LYS A 30 -14.60 9.81 -7.59
CA LYS A 30 -15.73 9.35 -6.75
C LYS A 30 -15.42 8.02 -6.05
N PHE A 31 -14.75 7.10 -6.75
CA PHE A 31 -14.31 5.83 -6.15
C PHE A 31 -13.31 6.08 -5.02
N GLN A 32 -12.29 6.92 -5.24
CA GLN A 32 -11.28 7.23 -4.23
C GLN A 32 -11.83 8.00 -3.01
N GLN A 33 -12.89 8.79 -3.21
CA GLN A 33 -13.57 9.52 -2.15
C GLN A 33 -14.57 8.66 -1.35
N ASN A 34 -14.96 7.50 -1.87
CA ASN A 34 -15.90 6.62 -1.19
C ASN A 34 -15.26 6.02 0.07
N GLU A 35 -15.90 6.26 1.22
CA GLU A 35 -15.40 5.86 2.52
C GLU A 35 -15.22 4.35 2.70
N ASN A 36 -15.94 3.55 1.93
CA ASN A 36 -15.91 2.09 1.99
C ASN A 36 -15.12 1.47 0.82
N ALA A 37 -14.48 2.28 -0.04
CA ALA A 37 -13.76 1.76 -1.21
C ALA A 37 -12.59 0.83 -0.83
N TRP A 38 -12.03 0.98 0.37
CA TRP A 38 -10.95 0.13 0.87
C TRP A 38 -11.37 -1.34 1.00
N GLN A 39 -12.66 -1.63 1.18
CA GLN A 39 -13.21 -3.00 1.31
C GLN A 39 -13.13 -3.81 0.01
N PHE A 40 -12.78 -3.18 -1.11
CA PHE A 40 -12.65 -3.84 -2.41
C PHE A 40 -11.19 -3.94 -2.86
N VAL A 41 -10.24 -3.48 -2.06
CA VAL A 41 -8.83 -3.37 -2.45
C VAL A 41 -8.21 -4.74 -2.67
N ASP A 42 -8.52 -5.71 -1.82
CA ASP A 42 -8.16 -7.12 -1.97
C ASP A 42 -8.64 -7.67 -3.33
N ILE A 43 -9.94 -7.53 -3.63
CA ILE A 43 -10.56 -8.01 -4.86
C ILE A 43 -9.89 -7.36 -6.09
N ILE A 44 -9.60 -6.06 -6.04
CA ILE A 44 -8.95 -5.35 -7.16
C ILE A 44 -7.51 -5.85 -7.33
N LEU A 45 -6.75 -6.00 -6.26
CA LEU A 45 -5.35 -6.40 -6.34
C LEU A 45 -5.17 -7.83 -6.87
N GLU A 46 -6.08 -8.74 -6.51
CA GLU A 46 -6.10 -10.13 -6.96
C GLU A 46 -6.58 -10.27 -8.42
N ASN A 47 -7.64 -9.55 -8.80
CA ASN A 47 -8.36 -9.83 -10.05
C ASN A 47 -8.06 -8.83 -11.19
N SER A 48 -7.45 -7.69 -10.90
CA SER A 48 -7.13 -6.68 -11.92
C SER A 48 -5.89 -7.06 -12.72
N ASN A 49 -5.94 -6.80 -14.03
CA ASN A 49 -4.78 -6.88 -14.93
C ASN A 49 -4.08 -5.53 -15.11
N SER A 50 -4.65 -4.44 -14.58
CA SER A 50 -4.14 -3.09 -14.71
C SER A 50 -3.31 -2.69 -13.49
N ASN A 51 -2.00 -2.50 -13.68
CA ASN A 51 -1.14 -1.96 -12.61
C ASN A 51 -1.66 -0.62 -12.09
N ASN A 52 -2.19 0.24 -12.98
CA ASN A 52 -2.77 1.52 -12.58
C ASN A 52 -4.00 1.36 -11.68
N ALA A 53 -4.86 0.37 -11.95
CA ALA A 53 -6.00 0.08 -11.07
C ALA A 53 -5.52 -0.43 -9.70
N LYS A 54 -4.48 -1.28 -9.67
CA LYS A 54 -3.83 -1.72 -8.43
C LYS A 54 -3.25 -0.56 -7.63
N PHE A 55 -2.60 0.41 -8.29
CA PHE A 55 -2.10 1.63 -7.66
C PHE A 55 -3.20 2.51 -7.08
N ILE A 56 -4.31 2.68 -7.80
CA ILE A 56 -5.47 3.43 -7.32
C ILE A 56 -6.05 2.75 -6.07
N ALA A 57 -6.21 1.41 -6.10
CA ALA A 57 -6.69 0.65 -4.96
C ALA A 57 -5.79 0.78 -3.74
N LEU A 58 -4.46 0.66 -3.91
CA LEU A 58 -3.51 0.89 -2.81
C LEU A 58 -3.54 2.32 -2.28
N SER A 59 -3.78 3.31 -3.14
CA SER A 59 -3.91 4.70 -2.71
C SER A 59 -5.15 4.92 -1.84
N VAL A 60 -6.26 4.22 -2.13
CA VAL A 60 -7.46 4.22 -1.28
C VAL A 60 -7.16 3.57 0.08
N LEU A 61 -6.43 2.46 0.09
CA LEU A 61 -6.03 1.81 1.32
C LEU A 61 -5.10 2.69 2.15
N ASP A 62 -4.08 3.31 1.56
CA ASP A 62 -3.17 4.24 2.23
C ASP A 62 -3.91 5.42 2.86
N ASN A 63 -4.89 5.99 2.15
CA ASN A 63 -5.73 7.06 2.68
C ASN A 63 -6.53 6.58 3.91
N THR A 64 -7.03 5.35 3.86
CA THR A 64 -7.77 4.73 4.96
C THR A 64 -6.86 4.47 6.17
N VAL A 65 -5.67 3.92 5.95
CA VAL A 65 -4.65 3.71 6.99
C VAL A 65 -4.26 5.05 7.61
N SER A 66 -3.97 6.07 6.81
CA SER A 66 -3.52 7.37 7.31
C SER A 66 -4.57 8.11 8.15
N ASN A 67 -5.85 8.06 7.72
CA ASN A 67 -6.88 8.95 8.27
C ASN A 67 -7.90 8.24 9.15
N LYS A 68 -8.14 6.94 8.94
CA LYS A 68 -9.25 6.20 9.56
C LYS A 68 -8.79 4.98 10.35
N TRP A 69 -7.50 4.63 10.34
CA TRP A 69 -7.03 3.40 10.98
C TRP A 69 -7.48 3.25 12.43
N LYS A 70 -7.38 4.30 13.25
CA LYS A 70 -7.75 4.25 14.68
C LYS A 70 -9.21 3.90 14.95
N ILE A 71 -10.13 4.25 14.02
CA ILE A 71 -11.56 4.02 14.18
C ILE A 71 -12.04 2.73 13.51
N LEU A 72 -11.16 2.04 12.76
CA LEU A 72 -11.51 0.75 12.16
C LEU A 72 -11.70 -0.30 13.26
N PRO A 73 -12.70 -1.20 13.10
CA PRO A 73 -12.81 -2.41 13.91
C PRO A 73 -11.54 -3.27 13.88
N GLU A 74 -11.23 -3.96 14.97
CA GLU A 74 -9.99 -4.75 15.10
C GLU A 74 -9.93 -5.95 14.13
N ASP A 75 -11.07 -6.54 13.78
CA ASP A 75 -11.17 -7.59 12.76
C ASP A 75 -10.74 -7.06 11.38
N GLN A 76 -11.17 -5.84 11.03
CA GLN A 76 -10.81 -5.21 9.76
C GLN A 76 -9.33 -4.82 9.73
N LYS A 77 -8.80 -4.26 10.83
CA LYS A 77 -7.35 -3.99 10.95
C LYS A 77 -6.53 -5.25 10.79
N SER A 78 -6.96 -6.34 11.42
CA SER A 78 -6.26 -7.64 11.37
C SER A 78 -6.31 -8.23 9.96
N GLY A 79 -7.47 -8.19 9.29
CA GLY A 79 -7.60 -8.62 7.90
C GLY A 79 -6.72 -7.83 6.94
N ILE A 80 -6.68 -6.49 7.06
CA ILE A 80 -5.81 -5.64 6.24
C ILE A 80 -4.33 -5.96 6.50
N LYS A 81 -3.94 -6.10 7.77
CA LYS A 81 -2.56 -6.46 8.17
C LYS A 81 -2.13 -7.78 7.53
N GLU A 82 -2.94 -8.82 7.70
CA GLU A 82 -2.66 -10.16 7.18
C GLU A 82 -2.57 -10.15 5.65
N TYR A 83 -3.55 -9.54 4.99
CA TYR A 83 -3.59 -9.48 3.54
C TYR A 83 -2.36 -8.75 2.94
N ILE A 84 -2.04 -7.54 3.43
CA ILE A 84 -0.89 -6.78 2.93
C ILE A 84 0.42 -7.51 3.20
N THR A 85 0.58 -8.13 4.37
CA THR A 85 1.76 -8.92 4.70
C THR A 85 1.93 -10.10 3.75
N ASN A 86 0.86 -10.86 3.53
CA ASN A 86 0.88 -12.02 2.63
C ASN A 86 1.19 -11.60 1.19
N LEU A 87 0.63 -10.48 0.72
CA LEU A 87 0.88 -9.99 -0.63
C LEU A 87 2.33 -9.48 -0.80
N VAL A 88 2.87 -8.78 0.20
CA VAL A 88 4.29 -8.36 0.23
C VAL A 88 5.21 -9.57 0.20
N ILE A 89 4.91 -10.61 0.98
CA ILE A 89 5.69 -11.86 0.98
C ILE A 89 5.60 -12.55 -0.38
N SER A 90 4.39 -12.66 -0.94
CA SER A 90 4.17 -13.34 -2.22
C SER A 90 4.91 -12.66 -3.37
N LEU A 91 4.89 -11.32 -3.42
CA LEU A 91 5.57 -10.56 -4.48
C LEU A 91 7.08 -10.45 -4.23
N GLY A 92 7.51 -10.35 -2.97
CA GLY A 92 8.92 -10.28 -2.60
C GLY A 92 9.70 -11.56 -2.92
N LYS A 93 9.03 -12.72 -2.94
CA LYS A 93 9.63 -14.00 -3.40
C LYS A 93 9.81 -14.09 -4.91
N SER A 94 9.12 -13.26 -5.69
CA SER A 94 9.12 -13.41 -7.14
C SER A 94 10.42 -12.85 -7.75
N GLU A 95 11.10 -13.64 -8.59
CA GLU A 95 12.32 -13.23 -9.33
C GLU A 95 12.04 -12.26 -10.49
N VAL A 96 11.01 -11.40 -10.40
CA VAL A 96 10.73 -10.42 -11.46
C VAL A 96 11.73 -9.26 -11.33
N SER A 97 12.90 -9.52 -11.91
CA SER A 97 14.03 -8.68 -12.28
C SER A 97 14.04 -7.20 -11.87
N ASN A 98 15.19 -6.83 -11.29
CA ASN A 98 15.85 -5.52 -11.30
C ASN A 98 15.72 -4.66 -10.02
N THR A 99 16.33 -5.15 -8.94
CA THR A 99 16.95 -4.35 -7.84
C THR A 99 16.03 -3.50 -6.94
N THR A 100 14.71 -3.47 -7.19
CA THR A 100 13.75 -2.65 -6.41
C THR A 100 12.32 -3.24 -6.33
N GLY A 101 12.10 -4.52 -6.64
CA GLY A 101 10.79 -5.16 -6.47
C GLY A 101 9.66 -4.72 -7.41
N GLY A 102 9.93 -3.77 -8.31
CA GLY A 102 8.93 -3.18 -9.19
C GLY A 102 8.02 -2.16 -8.47
N PRO A 103 7.42 -1.20 -9.21
CA PRO A 103 6.68 -0.08 -8.61
C PRO A 103 5.56 -0.50 -7.65
N LEU A 104 4.88 -1.62 -7.92
CA LEU A 104 3.77 -2.12 -7.11
C LEU A 104 4.24 -2.62 -5.73
N LEU A 105 5.35 -3.38 -5.68
CA LEU A 105 5.91 -3.87 -4.42
C LEU A 105 6.42 -2.71 -3.57
N THR A 106 7.07 -1.72 -4.18
CA THR A 106 7.48 -0.49 -3.47
C THR A 106 6.29 0.20 -2.81
N LYS A 107 5.16 0.31 -3.52
CA LYS A 107 3.93 0.90 -2.96
C LYS A 107 3.34 0.06 -1.82
N LEU A 108 3.31 -1.26 -1.97
CA LEU A 108 2.89 -2.18 -0.90
C LEU A 108 3.78 -2.07 0.34
N ASN A 109 5.09 -1.96 0.18
CA ASN A 109 6.01 -1.76 1.28
C ASN A 109 5.73 -0.44 2.02
N GLN A 110 5.41 0.65 1.30
CA GLN A 110 4.99 1.92 1.90
C GLN A 110 3.69 1.78 2.70
N THR A 111 2.70 1.07 2.16
CA THR A 111 1.44 0.76 2.86
C THR A 111 1.71 -0.04 4.13
N LEU A 112 2.54 -1.08 4.05
CA LEU A 112 2.94 -1.91 5.20
C LEU A 112 3.62 -1.07 6.29
N VAL A 113 4.59 -0.23 5.92
CA VAL A 113 5.25 0.69 6.87
C VAL A 113 4.25 1.64 7.53
N SER A 114 3.28 2.15 6.77
CA SER A 114 2.21 3.01 7.30
C SER A 114 1.37 2.29 8.36
N ILE A 115 1.04 1.01 8.13
CA ILE A 115 0.33 0.17 9.10
C ILE A 115 1.20 -0.07 10.34
N VAL A 116 2.47 -0.44 10.15
CA VAL A 116 3.41 -0.68 11.26
C VAL A 116 3.55 0.56 12.14
N LYS A 117 3.61 1.77 11.57
CA LYS A 117 3.65 3.01 12.35
C LYS A 117 2.48 3.16 13.32
N HIS A 118 1.30 2.65 12.95
CA HIS A 118 0.13 2.67 13.85
C HIS A 118 0.18 1.58 14.92
N GLU A 119 0.76 0.42 14.62
CA GLU A 119 0.63 -0.79 15.44
C GLU A 119 1.88 -1.19 16.21
N TRP A 120 3.05 -0.62 15.88
CA TRP A 120 4.34 -1.08 16.41
C TRP A 120 4.42 -0.97 17.94
N THR A 121 3.83 0.08 18.53
CA THR A 121 3.86 0.26 19.99
C THR A 121 2.71 -0.46 20.71
N THR A 122 1.73 -0.99 19.97
CA THR A 122 0.49 -1.57 20.50
C THR A 122 0.40 -3.06 20.23
N THR A 123 -0.06 -3.45 19.03
CA THR A 123 -0.44 -4.83 18.70
C THR A 123 0.62 -5.58 17.91
N TRP A 124 1.64 -4.89 17.38
CA TRP A 124 2.65 -5.49 16.50
C TRP A 124 4.09 -5.14 16.90
N LYS A 125 4.42 -5.38 18.18
CA LYS A 125 5.71 -5.04 18.78
C LYS A 125 6.89 -5.82 18.17
N ASP A 126 6.62 -7.07 17.79
CA ASP A 126 7.64 -8.00 17.31
C ASP A 126 7.86 -7.94 15.79
N PHE A 127 7.25 -6.97 15.09
CA PHE A 127 7.34 -6.82 13.62
C PHE A 127 8.78 -6.92 13.09
N ILE A 128 9.74 -6.22 13.73
CA ILE A 128 11.15 -6.22 13.30
C ILE A 128 11.75 -7.62 13.41
N SER A 129 11.46 -8.33 14.50
CA SER A 129 11.95 -9.69 14.70
C SER A 129 11.31 -10.65 13.69
N GLU A 130 10.00 -10.54 13.48
CA GLU A 130 9.25 -11.36 12.53
C GLU A 130 9.74 -11.18 11.08
N ILE A 131 9.91 -9.93 10.62
CA ILE A 131 10.35 -9.66 9.24
C ILE A 131 11.81 -10.06 9.00
N CYS A 132 12.66 -9.95 10.02
CA CYS A 132 14.04 -10.44 9.99
C CYS A 132 14.14 -11.97 10.03
N GLU A 133 13.15 -12.66 10.62
CA GLU A 133 13.10 -14.12 10.57
C GLU A 133 12.63 -14.59 9.19
N ALA A 134 11.58 -13.95 8.65
CA ALA A 134 11.06 -14.26 7.32
C ALA A 134 12.12 -14.07 6.20
N SER A 135 12.97 -13.04 6.31
CA SER A 135 14.02 -12.76 5.32
C SER A 135 15.07 -13.87 5.17
N LYS A 136 15.24 -14.74 6.18
CA LYS A 136 16.20 -15.85 6.12
C LYS A 136 15.77 -16.96 5.16
N THR A 137 14.49 -16.97 4.77
CA THR A 137 13.90 -18.08 4.00
C THR A 137 14.09 -17.95 2.49
N ASP A 138 14.34 -16.74 1.99
CA ASP A 138 14.42 -16.45 0.56
C ASP A 138 15.23 -15.17 0.29
N GLN A 139 16.02 -15.16 -0.78
CA GLN A 139 16.87 -14.02 -1.12
C GLN A 139 16.04 -12.78 -1.54
N GLY A 140 14.97 -12.97 -2.32
CA GLY A 140 14.10 -11.89 -2.74
C GLY A 140 13.35 -11.27 -1.56
N LEU A 141 12.91 -12.12 -0.62
CA LEU A 141 12.38 -11.63 0.66
C LEU A 141 13.42 -10.84 1.45
N CYS A 142 14.67 -11.29 1.50
CA CYS A 142 15.72 -10.56 2.20
C CYS A 142 15.97 -9.17 1.60
N GLU A 143 16.06 -9.08 0.27
CA GLU A 143 16.18 -7.80 -0.43
C GLU A 143 14.97 -6.89 -0.13
N ASN A 144 13.76 -7.43 -0.19
CA ASN A 144 12.56 -6.67 0.09
C ASN A 144 12.46 -6.22 1.56
N THR A 145 12.87 -7.07 2.51
CA THR A 145 12.97 -6.71 3.93
C THR A 145 13.91 -5.54 4.14
N MET A 146 15.06 -5.50 3.46
CA MET A 146 15.97 -4.34 3.54
C MET A 146 15.32 -3.05 3.03
N ASN A 147 14.54 -3.13 1.95
CA ASN A 147 13.76 -1.99 1.43
C ASN A 147 12.70 -1.52 2.44
N ILE A 148 11.99 -2.44 3.09
CA ILE A 148 10.99 -2.11 4.12
C ILE A 148 11.64 -1.45 5.34
N LEU A 149 12.76 -1.99 5.83
CA LEU A 149 13.48 -1.41 6.97
C LEU A 149 14.05 -0.02 6.65
N LYS A 150 14.52 0.19 5.41
CA LYS A 150 14.93 1.50 4.93
C LYS A 150 13.76 2.51 4.96
N LEU A 151 12.62 2.16 4.36
CA LEU A 151 11.41 3.01 4.38
C LEU A 151 10.95 3.32 5.80
N LEU A 152 10.95 2.32 6.69
CA LEU A 152 10.61 2.50 8.09
C LEU A 152 11.57 3.48 8.80
N SER A 153 12.87 3.37 8.53
CA SER A 153 13.87 4.30 9.06
C SER A 153 13.65 5.73 8.55
N GLU A 154 13.39 5.92 7.26
CA GLU A 154 13.09 7.23 6.67
C GLU A 154 11.85 7.87 7.32
N GLU A 155 10.77 7.10 7.46
CA GLU A 155 9.52 7.58 8.04
C GLU A 155 9.61 7.94 9.53
N ILE A 156 10.45 7.25 10.29
CA ILE A 156 10.59 7.48 11.74
C ILE A 156 11.62 8.56 12.05
N PHE A 157 12.75 8.57 11.34
CA PHE A 157 13.87 9.45 11.67
C PHE A 157 13.87 10.75 10.86
N ASP A 158 13.45 10.79 9.60
CA ASP A 158 13.48 12.04 8.81
C ASP A 158 12.26 12.95 9.06
N PHE A 159 11.07 12.40 9.37
CA PHE A 159 9.94 13.22 9.82
C PHE A 159 10.13 13.81 11.22
N SER A 160 10.91 13.15 12.08
CA SER A 160 11.25 13.70 13.40
C SER A 160 12.00 15.03 13.29
N LYS A 161 12.82 15.22 12.25
CA LYS A 161 13.55 16.48 12.00
C LYS A 161 12.67 17.60 11.47
N ASN A 162 11.67 17.28 10.65
CA ASN A 162 10.77 18.28 10.04
C ASN A 162 9.68 18.81 10.98
N GLN A 163 9.48 18.21 12.16
CA GLN A 163 8.61 18.76 13.22
C GLN A 163 9.35 19.52 14.33
N ILE A 164 10.69 19.60 14.30
CA ILE A 164 11.48 20.25 15.37
C ILE A 164 11.53 21.79 15.25
N SER A 165 10.99 22.41 14.18
CA SER A 165 10.95 23.88 14.07
C SER A 165 9.66 24.50 14.63
N SER A 166 9.50 24.51 15.97
CA SER A 166 8.79 25.58 16.73
C SER A 166 8.87 25.37 18.24
N LYS A 167 10.08 25.26 18.79
CA LYS A 167 10.36 25.66 20.17
C LYS A 167 11.73 26.34 20.24
N LYS A 168 11.81 27.60 19.80
CA LYS A 168 12.83 28.54 20.26
C LYS A 168 12.23 29.95 20.31
N ALA A 169 12.47 30.58 21.47
CA ALA A 169 12.19 31.95 21.91
C ALA A 169 10.74 32.25 22.31
#